data_AF-A0A3A0D2F8-F1
#
_entry.id   AF-A0A3A0D2F8-F1
#
_cell.length_a   1.000
_cell.length_b   1.000
_cell.length_c   1.000
_cell.angle_alpha   90.00
_cell.angle_beta   90.00
_cell.angle_gamma   90.00
#
_symmetry.space_group_name_H-M   'P 1'
#
loop_
_entity.id
_entity.type
_entity.pdbx_description
1 polymer ?
#
loop_
_entity_poly.entity_id
_entity_poly.type
_entity_poly.pdbx_seq_one_letter_code
_entity_poly.pdbx_strand_id
1 'polypeptide(L)' 'PETAQAAMSALYRRWLQAAGVNVADDAVVEINPRFALDAEELAAKLPPGWRMDGSVYLE' A
#
# COMPACT_ATOMS: atom_id res chain seq x y z
N PRO A 1 -11.42 -2.05 16.55
CA PRO A 1 -11.52 -1.50 15.18
C PRO A 1 -10.22 -0.80 14.74
N GLU A 2 -9.71 0.14 15.53
CA GLU A 2 -8.48 0.89 15.24
C GLU A 2 -7.25 -0.01 15.07
N THR A 3 -7.13 -1.07 15.86
CA THR A 3 -6.01 -2.02 15.77
C THR A 3 -5.99 -2.82 14.47
N ALA A 4 -7.17 -3.18 13.95
CA ALA A 4 -7.28 -3.89 12.68
C ALA A 4 -6.92 -2.97 11.51
N GLN A 5 -7.43 -1.74 11.51
CA GLN A 5 -7.11 -0.76 10.47
C GLN A 5 -5.61 -0.44 10.45
N ALA A 6 -4.99 -0.23 11.61
CA ALA A 6 -3.55 0.00 11.71
C ALA A 6 -2.73 -1.20 11.20
N ALA A 7 -3.15 -2.43 11.53
CA ALA A 7 -2.48 -3.63 11.04
C ALA A 7 -2.58 -3.79 9.51
N MET A 8 -3.75 -3.53 8.93
CA MET A 8 -3.95 -3.58 7.48
C MET A 8 -3.15 -2.50 6.75
N SER A 9 -3.16 -1.26 7.25
CA SER A 9 -2.34 -0.17 6.70
C SER A 9 -0.85 -0.52 6.75
N ALA A 10 -0.37 -1.07 7.88
CA ALA A 10 1.01 -1.51 8.02
C ALA A 10 1.36 -2.69 7.10
N LEU A 11 0.42 -3.59 6.79
CA LEU A 11 0.61 -4.67 5.81
C LEU A 11 0.77 -4.11 4.40
N TYR A 12 -0.18 -3.27 3.96
CA TYR A 12 -0.18 -2.70 2.62
C TYR A 12 1.01 -1.77 2.38
N ARG A 13 1.43 -1.04 3.41
CA ARG A 13 2.65 -0.24 3.35
C ARG A 13 3.89 -1.09 3.07
N ARG A 14 4.01 -2.28 3.66
CA ARG A 14 5.13 -3.20 3.36
C ARG A 14 5.09 -3.69 1.93
N TRP A 15 3.89 -3.93 1.37
CA TRP A 15 3.76 -4.34 -0.02
C TRP A 15 4.24 -3.23 -0.97
N LEU A 16 3.84 -1.98 -0.73
CA LEU A 16 4.31 -0.83 -1.50
C LEU A 16 5.84 -0.65 -1.42
N GLN A 17 6.41 -0.76 -0.22
CA GLN A 17 7.86 -0.70 -0.03
C GLN A 17 8.59 -1.83 -0.76
N ALA A 18 8.05 -3.05 -0.73
CA ALA A 18 8.60 -4.18 -1.47
C ALA A 18 8.55 -3.97 -3.00
N ALA A 19 7.54 -3.24 -3.49
CA ALA A 19 7.45 -2.78 -4.88
C ALA A 19 8.38 -1.60 -5.21
N GLY A 20 9.21 -1.14 -4.26
CA GLY A 20 10.14 -0.03 -4.44
C GLY A 20 9.49 1.37 -4.31
N VAL A 21 8.25 1.45 -3.83
CA VAL A 21 7.55 2.71 -3.62
C VAL A 21 7.97 3.31 -2.27
N ASN A 22 8.32 4.60 -2.30
CA ASN A 22 8.57 5.35 -1.07
C ASN A 22 7.24 5.82 -0.46
N VAL A 23 6.94 5.39 0.77
CA VAL A 23 5.70 5.70 1.49
C VAL A 23 6.04 6.33 2.84
N ALA A 24 5.43 7.48 3.14
CA ALA A 24 5.61 8.19 4.41
C ALA A 24 5.20 7.38 5.65
N ASP A 25 5.77 7.70 6.81
CA ASP A 25 5.59 6.91 8.03
C ASP A 25 4.18 6.93 8.62
N ASP A 26 3.52 8.05 8.45
CA ASP A 26 2.19 8.40 8.91
C ASP A 26 1.09 8.20 7.85
N ALA A 27 1.46 7.74 6.64
CA ALA A 27 0.50 7.50 5.58
C ALA A 27 -0.46 6.35 5.92
N VAL A 28 -1.76 6.60 5.78
CA VAL A 28 -2.77 5.53 5.81
C VAL A 28 -2.84 4.90 4.43
N VAL A 29 -2.62 3.59 4.35
CA VAL A 29 -2.68 2.83 3.11
C VAL A 29 -3.88 1.90 3.17
N GLU A 30 -4.70 1.95 2.13
CA GLU A 30 -5.83 1.04 1.94
C GLU A 30 -5.80 0.51 0.50
N ILE A 31 -5.91 -0.82 0.37
CA ILE A 31 -5.92 -1.51 -0.92
C ILE A 31 -7.19 -2.34 -0.97
N ASN A 32 -8.05 -2.07 -1.95
CA ASN A 32 -9.21 -2.87 -2.26
C ASN A 32 -8.73 -4.23 -2.80
N PRO A 33 -9.24 -5.37 -2.31
CA PRO A 33 -8.91 -6.70 -2.85
C PRO A 33 -9.18 -6.86 -4.36
N ARG A 34 -10.05 -6.03 -4.95
CA ARG A 34 -10.26 -5.99 -6.41
C ARG A 34 -9.10 -5.33 -7.15
N PHE A 35 -8.35 -4.46 -6.49
CA PHE A 35 -7.14 -3.85 -7.03
C PHE A 35 -5.95 -4.81 -6.92
N ALA A 36 -5.71 -5.40 -5.75
CA ALA A 36 -4.68 -6.42 -5.57
C ALA A 36 -5.00 -7.32 -4.36
N LEU A 37 -4.84 -8.63 -4.54
CA LEU A 37 -5.01 -9.62 -3.47
C LEU A 37 -3.72 -9.83 -2.67
N ASP A 38 -2.57 -9.56 -3.26
CA ASP A 38 -1.25 -9.74 -2.65
C ASP A 38 -0.22 -8.70 -3.12
N ALA A 39 0.99 -8.79 -2.56
CA ALA A 39 2.10 -7.88 -2.84
C ALA A 39 2.65 -8.02 -4.27
N GLU A 40 2.58 -9.21 -4.86
CA GLU A 40 3.11 -9.48 -6.19
C GLU A 40 2.20 -8.88 -7.25
N GLU A 41 0.89 -9.08 -7.11
CA GLU A 41 -0.12 -8.45 -7.96
C GLU A 41 -0.06 -6.92 -7.85
N LEU A 42 0.11 -6.38 -6.63
CA LEU A 42 0.34 -4.95 -6.43
C LEU A 42 1.57 -4.47 -7.20
N ALA A 43 2.73 -5.10 -7.00
CA ALA A 43 3.99 -4.70 -7.63
C ALA A 43 3.91 -4.74 -9.16
N ALA A 44 3.21 -5.73 -9.74
CA ALA A 44 3.02 -5.85 -11.18
C ALA A 44 2.15 -4.72 -11.79
N LYS A 45 1.29 -4.11 -10.98
CA LYS A 45 0.38 -3.02 -11.40
C LYS A 45 0.97 -1.63 -11.20
N LEU A 46 2.01 -1.50 -10.39
CA LEU A 46 2.59 -0.20 -10.05
C LEU A 46 3.58 0.28 -11.12
N PRO A 47 3.52 1.57 -11.49
CA PRO A 47 4.51 2.16 -12.39
C PRO A 47 5.88 2.26 -11.70
N PRO A 48 7.00 2.07 -12.44
CA PRO A 48 8.33 2.24 -11.88
C PRO A 48 8.57 3.65 -11.32
N GLY A 49 9.20 3.75 -10.15
CA GLY A 49 9.60 5.04 -9.56
C GLY A 49 8.48 5.85 -8.93
N TRP A 50 7.33 5.23 -8.64
CA TRP A 50 6.22 5.89 -7.98
C TRP A 50 6.60 6.34 -6.55
N ARG A 51 6.11 7.52 -6.15
CA ARG A 51 6.29 8.11 -4.81
C ARG A 51 4.96 8.55 -4.25
N MET A 52 4.77 8.36 -2.94
CA MET A 52 3.54 8.72 -2.24
C MET A 52 3.87 9.62 -1.06
N ASP A 53 3.34 10.84 -1.10
CA ASP A 53 3.62 11.89 -0.11
C ASP A 53 2.48 12.02 0.93
N GLY A 54 1.50 11.09 0.92
CA GLY A 54 0.35 11.09 1.81
C GLY A 54 -0.44 9.77 1.79
N SER A 55 -1.62 9.76 2.43
CA SER A 55 -2.51 8.59 2.47
C SER A 55 -2.98 8.18 1.07
N VAL A 56 -3.10 6.88 0.84
CA VAL A 56 -3.50 6.33 -0.46
C VAL A 56 -4.54 5.23 -0.33
N TYR A 57 -5.49 5.30 -1.26
CA TYR A 57 -6.58 4.36 -1.45
C TYR A 57 -6.50 3.82 -2.90
N LEU A 58 -6.33 2.51 -3.06
CA LEU A 58 -6.30 1.84 -4.36
C LEU A 58 -7.58 1.01 -4.53
N GLU A 59 -8.33 1.23 -5.61
CA GLU A 59 -9.68 0.67 -5.88
C GLU A 59 -9.75 -0.27 -7.08
#